data_AF-A0AAE1EZT9-F1
#
_entry.id   AF-A0AAE1EZT9-F1
#
_cell.length_a   1.000
_cell.length_b   1.000
_cell.length_c   1.000
_cell.angle_alpha   90.00
_cell.angle_beta   90.00
_cell.angle_gamma   90.00
#
_symmetry.space_group_name_H-M   'P 1'
#
loop_
_entity.id
_entity.type
_entity.pdbx_description
1 polymer ?
#
loop_
_entity_poly.entity_id
_entity_poly.type
_entity_poly.pdbx_seq_one_letter_code
_entity_poly.pdbx_strand_id
1 'polypeptide(L)'
;MLKGRAIKTNPDVLPTTPLSQLLWDDFWGTPLTHSGSHKSYRPLTVLSFRLNYMVSEFHPRSYHVTNVALHVAATGLFAVFARTLTPHARLARTAAPLLFAAHPIHTEAVAGVVGRADVGAAIFFLGALLSYMRYCGCSKGNGGSSSGGRVGRKAWLGAALVSATLSMLTKEHGITALAACAAYHIFVYAKLKPKDILSVITEEWLPGLISMAYGLSMIHTTQDEEAIT
;
A
#
# COMPACT_ATOMS: atom_id res chain seq x y z
N MET A 1 20.42 -6.60 18.31
CA MET A 1 19.58 -6.32 19.51
C MET A 1 18.24 -5.64 19.21
N LEU A 2 18.03 -4.91 18.11
CA LEU A 2 16.76 -4.20 17.82
C LEU A 2 15.59 -5.09 17.32
N LYS A 3 15.88 -6.29 16.78
CA LYS A 3 14.89 -7.12 16.05
C LYS A 3 13.75 -7.71 16.91
N GLY A 4 13.91 -7.79 18.23
CA GLY A 4 12.90 -8.35 19.15
C GLY A 4 12.10 -7.31 19.94
N ARG A 5 12.51 -6.03 19.93
CA ARG A 5 11.88 -4.97 20.74
C ARG A 5 10.43 -4.75 20.33
N ALA A 6 10.16 -4.70 19.02
CA ALA A 6 8.83 -4.48 18.45
C ALA A 6 7.75 -5.46 18.93
N ILE A 7 8.16 -6.62 19.45
CA ILE A 7 7.25 -7.66 19.95
C ILE A 7 7.36 -7.78 21.46
N LYS A 8 8.58 -7.92 22.00
CA LYS A 8 8.77 -8.21 23.42
C LYS A 8 8.43 -7.05 24.34
N THR A 9 8.53 -5.81 23.86
CA THR A 9 8.24 -4.61 24.66
C THR A 9 6.94 -3.93 24.25
N ASN A 10 6.20 -4.50 23.29
CA ASN A 10 4.97 -3.91 22.81
C ASN A 10 3.77 -4.55 23.55
N PRO A 11 3.07 -3.80 24.43
CA PRO A 11 1.92 -4.32 25.17
C PRO A 11 0.75 -4.71 24.26
N ASP A 12 0.62 -4.12 23.07
CA ASP A 12 -0.49 -4.38 22.14
C ASP A 12 -0.43 -5.78 21.51
N VAL A 13 0.74 -6.43 21.56
CA VAL A 13 0.93 -7.81 21.11
C VAL A 13 0.25 -8.79 22.07
N LEU A 14 0.07 -8.41 23.34
CA LEU A 14 -0.50 -9.27 24.36
C LEU A 14 -2.04 -9.29 24.27
N PRO A 15 -2.67 -10.45 24.52
CA PRO A 15 -4.13 -10.58 24.50
C PRO A 15 -4.82 -9.79 25.62
N THR A 16 -4.09 -9.39 26.67
CA THR A 16 -4.56 -8.58 27.79
C THR A 16 -4.94 -7.16 27.40
N THR A 17 -4.33 -6.62 26.35
CA THR A 17 -4.57 -5.25 25.89
C THR A 17 -5.80 -5.22 24.99
N PRO A 18 -6.75 -4.28 25.11
CA PRO A 18 -7.91 -4.22 24.22
C PRO A 18 -7.53 -4.04 22.74
N LEU A 19 -8.28 -4.62 21.81
CA LEU A 19 -8.00 -4.48 20.37
C LEU A 19 -8.16 -3.04 19.87
N SER A 20 -8.99 -2.23 20.52
CA SER A 20 -9.15 -0.81 20.18
C SER A 20 -7.85 -0.02 20.37
N GLN A 21 -6.96 -0.48 21.24
CA GLN A 21 -5.68 0.18 21.52
C GLN A 21 -4.78 0.23 20.27
N LEU A 22 -4.88 -0.80 19.41
CA LEU A 22 -4.16 -0.87 18.13
C LEU A 22 -4.44 0.35 17.23
N LEU A 23 -5.58 1.01 17.39
CA LEU A 23 -5.96 2.18 16.59
C LEU A 23 -5.40 3.50 17.13
N TRP A 24 -4.94 3.51 18.39
CA TRP A 24 -4.48 4.72 19.08
C TRP A 24 -2.98 4.72 19.33
N ASP A 25 -2.34 3.56 19.25
CA ASP A 25 -0.91 3.38 19.49
C ASP A 25 -0.14 3.21 18.17
N ASP A 26 1.15 3.56 18.21
CA ASP A 26 2.07 3.32 17.12
C ASP A 26 2.51 1.84 17.07
N PHE A 27 3.25 1.50 16.01
CA PHE A 27 3.80 0.16 15.78
C PHE A 27 4.58 -0.44 16.95
N TRP A 28 5.09 0.37 17.88
CA TRP A 28 5.88 -0.06 19.04
C TRP A 28 5.06 -0.15 20.32
N GLY A 29 3.76 0.20 20.29
CA GLY A 29 2.88 0.21 21.45
C GLY A 29 2.97 1.49 22.28
N THR A 30 3.34 2.60 21.65
CA THR A 30 3.34 3.93 22.28
C THR A 30 2.17 4.76 21.75
N PRO A 31 1.36 5.43 22.59
CA PRO A 31 0.25 6.27 22.12
C PRO A 31 0.69 7.30 21.08
N LEU A 32 -0.06 7.44 19.98
CA LEU A 32 0.27 8.33 18.86
C LEU A 32 0.36 9.81 19.28
N THR A 33 -0.34 10.20 20.35
CA THR A 33 -0.33 11.56 20.92
C THR A 33 0.90 11.84 21.77
N HIS A 34 1.65 10.81 22.17
CA HIS A 34 2.83 10.96 23.01
C HIS A 34 4.01 11.54 22.22
N SER A 35 4.75 12.47 22.83
CA SER A 35 5.90 13.15 22.19
C SER A 35 7.03 12.19 21.80
N GLY A 36 7.18 11.08 22.53
CA GLY A 36 8.14 10.02 22.23
C GLY A 36 7.67 8.98 21.21
N SER A 37 6.47 9.13 20.64
CA SER A 37 5.97 8.19 19.61
C SER A 37 6.75 8.33 18.31
N HIS A 38 7.00 7.20 17.65
CA HIS A 38 7.57 7.19 16.31
C HIS A 38 6.55 7.56 15.22
N LYS A 39 5.26 7.71 15.58
CA LYS A 39 4.13 8.02 14.69
C LYS A 39 3.95 7.02 13.54
N SER A 40 4.58 5.87 13.64
CA SER A 40 4.46 4.78 12.67
C SER A 40 3.15 4.03 12.91
N TYR A 41 2.09 4.44 12.20
CA TYR A 41 0.76 3.83 12.33
C TYR A 41 0.64 2.55 11.49
N ARG A 42 0.63 1.38 12.14
CA ARG A 42 0.64 0.06 11.49
C ARG A 42 -0.23 -0.98 12.21
N PRO A 43 -1.52 -0.70 12.45
CA PRO A 43 -2.40 -1.51 13.29
C PRO A 43 -2.51 -2.97 12.81
N LEU A 44 -2.54 -3.22 11.51
CA LEU A 44 -2.65 -4.58 10.97
C LEU A 44 -1.39 -5.40 11.21
N THR A 45 -0.22 -4.77 11.17
CA THR A 45 1.03 -5.47 11.45
C THR A 45 1.09 -5.88 12.91
N VAL A 46 0.73 -4.98 13.83
CA VAL A 46 0.69 -5.29 15.27
C VAL A 46 -0.36 -6.36 15.57
N LEU A 47 -1.55 -6.27 14.95
CA LEU A 47 -2.57 -7.33 15.03
C LEU A 47 -2.03 -8.68 14.57
N SER A 48 -1.26 -8.72 13.47
CA SER A 48 -0.65 -9.97 13.00
C SER A 48 0.37 -10.54 13.99
N PHE A 49 1.10 -9.69 14.72
CA PHE A 49 2.01 -10.14 15.79
C PHE A 49 1.24 -10.71 16.97
N ARG A 50 0.12 -10.07 17.37
CA ARG A 50 -0.77 -10.57 18.41
C ARG A 50 -1.37 -11.92 18.07
N LEU A 51 -1.87 -12.10 16.84
CA LEU A 51 -2.37 -13.38 16.37
C LEU A 51 -1.28 -14.46 16.40
N ASN A 52 -0.05 -14.11 15.99
CA ASN A 52 1.08 -15.03 16.08
C ASN A 52 1.44 -15.36 17.54
N TYR A 53 1.34 -14.39 18.45
CA TYR A 53 1.57 -14.56 19.87
C TYR A 53 0.54 -15.52 20.49
N MET A 54 -0.73 -15.45 20.08
CA MET A 54 -1.76 -16.39 20.56
C MET A 54 -1.48 -17.85 20.17
N VAL A 55 -0.73 -18.08 19.08
CA VAL A 55 -0.42 -19.43 18.59
C VAL A 55 0.85 -20.01 19.23
N SER A 56 1.87 -19.18 19.43
CA SER A 56 3.20 -19.67 19.81
C SER A 56 3.96 -18.74 20.76
N GLU A 57 3.27 -17.79 21.37
CA GLU A 57 3.83 -16.74 22.22
C GLU A 57 5.04 -16.08 21.54
N PHE A 58 6.16 -15.89 22.25
CA PHE A 58 7.37 -15.25 21.74
C PHE A 58 8.35 -16.19 21.03
N HIS A 59 7.94 -17.40 20.64
CA HIS A 59 8.85 -18.37 19.98
C HIS A 59 9.34 -17.84 18.62
N PRO A 60 10.64 -17.50 18.46
CA PRO A 60 11.13 -16.78 17.27
C PRO A 60 10.91 -17.55 15.97
N ARG A 61 11.02 -18.89 16.01
CA ARG A 61 10.83 -19.76 14.84
C ARG A 61 9.46 -19.56 14.19
N SER A 62 8.41 -19.41 14.99
CA SER A 62 7.05 -19.20 14.50
C SER A 62 6.93 -17.89 13.72
N TYR A 63 7.49 -16.80 14.24
CA TYR A 63 7.50 -15.51 13.54
C TYR A 63 8.26 -15.54 12.22
N HIS A 64 9.39 -16.24 12.17
CA HIS A 64 10.15 -16.43 10.94
C HIS A 64 9.37 -17.26 9.91
N VAL A 65 8.77 -18.38 10.33
CA VAL A 65 7.94 -19.22 9.44
C VAL A 65 6.78 -18.41 8.87
N THR A 66 6.09 -17.61 9.69
CA THR A 66 5.03 -16.72 9.22
C THR A 66 5.55 -15.71 8.18
N ASN A 67 6.71 -15.09 8.40
CA ASN A 67 7.28 -14.14 7.43
C ASN A 67 7.68 -14.82 6.11
N VAL A 68 8.25 -16.03 6.18
CA VAL A 68 8.56 -16.84 4.99
C VAL A 68 7.27 -17.20 4.23
N ALA A 69 6.21 -17.62 4.94
CA ALA A 69 4.93 -17.94 4.33
C ALA A 69 4.30 -16.72 3.64
N LEU A 70 4.35 -15.54 4.28
CA LEU A 70 3.92 -14.28 3.67
C LEU A 70 4.75 -13.94 2.42
N HIS A 71 6.07 -14.16 2.44
CA HIS A 71 6.92 -13.92 1.27
C HIS A 71 6.60 -14.85 0.11
N VAL A 72 6.28 -16.12 0.39
CA VAL A 72 5.78 -17.07 -0.62
C VAL A 72 4.47 -16.58 -1.23
N ALA A 73 3.54 -16.08 -0.41
CA ALA A 73 2.28 -15.50 -0.90
C ALA A 73 2.51 -14.25 -1.76
N ALA A 74 3.40 -13.34 -1.33
CA ALA A 74 3.80 -12.16 -2.10
C ALA A 74 4.41 -12.54 -3.46
N THR A 75 5.30 -13.54 -3.46
CA THR A 75 5.91 -14.10 -4.66
C THR A 75 4.85 -14.69 -5.61
N GLY A 76 3.87 -15.41 -5.07
CA GLY A 76 2.75 -15.96 -5.83
C GLY A 76 1.93 -14.88 -6.52
N LEU A 77 1.57 -13.81 -5.79
CA LEU A 77 0.87 -12.65 -6.35
C LEU A 77 1.71 -11.94 -7.41
N PHE A 78 3.02 -11.78 -7.18
CA PHE A 78 3.93 -11.20 -8.15
C PHE A 78 4.01 -12.06 -9.43
N ALA A 79 3.97 -13.39 -9.30
CA ALA A 79 3.91 -14.28 -10.45
C ALA A 79 2.61 -14.09 -11.26
N VAL A 80 1.47 -13.87 -10.61
CA VAL A 80 0.20 -13.54 -11.29
C VAL A 80 0.31 -12.18 -11.99
N PHE A 81 0.91 -11.19 -11.34
CA PHE A 81 1.16 -9.87 -11.92
C PHE A 81 2.05 -9.95 -13.17
N ALA A 82 3.20 -10.64 -13.09
CA ALA A 82 4.11 -10.83 -14.21
C ALA A 82 3.43 -11.51 -15.41
N ARG A 83 2.59 -12.53 -15.17
CA ARG A 83 1.79 -13.20 -16.22
C ARG A 83 0.79 -12.26 -16.89
N THR A 84 0.18 -11.36 -16.11
CA THR A 84 -0.79 -10.38 -16.61
C THR A 84 -0.13 -9.31 -17.47
N LEU A 85 1.09 -8.88 -17.10
CA LEU A 85 1.82 -7.83 -17.80
C LEU A 85 2.55 -8.34 -19.05
N THR A 86 3.03 -9.58 -19.04
CA THR A 86 3.89 -10.13 -20.11
C THR A 86 3.33 -11.43 -20.72
N PRO A 87 2.10 -11.43 -21.28
CA PRO A 87 1.43 -12.65 -21.70
C PRO A 87 2.21 -13.45 -22.75
N HIS A 88 2.96 -12.79 -23.63
CA HIS A 88 3.71 -13.41 -24.74
C HIS A 88 5.16 -13.77 -24.38
N ALA A 89 5.72 -13.27 -23.27
CA ALA A 89 7.13 -13.47 -22.92
C ALA A 89 7.29 -14.61 -21.90
N ARG A 90 7.35 -15.86 -22.38
CA ARG A 90 7.37 -17.06 -21.52
C ARG A 90 8.46 -17.00 -20.44
N LEU A 91 9.67 -16.56 -20.80
CA LEU A 91 10.79 -16.42 -19.87
C LEU A 91 10.51 -15.39 -18.77
N ALA A 92 9.97 -14.22 -19.12
CA ALA A 92 9.66 -13.18 -18.13
C ALA A 92 8.64 -13.67 -17.09
N ARG A 93 7.62 -14.43 -17.52
CA ARG A 93 6.58 -14.97 -16.64
C ARG A 93 7.10 -15.94 -15.57
N THR A 94 8.20 -16.65 -15.84
CA THR A 94 8.78 -17.65 -14.92
C THR A 94 10.01 -17.11 -14.21
N ALA A 95 10.90 -16.41 -14.91
CA ALA A 95 12.13 -15.89 -14.33
C ALA A 95 11.86 -14.72 -13.37
N ALA A 96 10.96 -13.80 -13.70
CA ALA A 96 10.71 -12.64 -12.84
C ALA A 96 10.27 -13.01 -11.41
N PRO A 97 9.28 -13.90 -11.18
CA PRO A 97 8.91 -14.28 -9.82
C PRO A 97 9.98 -15.10 -9.10
N LEU A 98 10.79 -15.90 -9.81
CA LEU A 98 11.92 -16.61 -9.19
C LEU A 98 13.02 -15.64 -8.76
N LEU A 99 13.34 -14.66 -9.61
CA LEU A 99 14.26 -13.59 -9.28
C LEU A 99 13.75 -12.76 -8.10
N PHE A 100 12.45 -12.41 -8.09
CA PHE A 100 11.82 -11.75 -6.94
C PHE A 100 11.94 -12.59 -5.67
N ALA A 101 11.64 -13.90 -5.73
CA ALA A 101 11.71 -14.77 -4.56
C ALA A 101 13.12 -14.83 -3.96
N ALA A 102 14.14 -14.92 -4.82
CA ALA A 102 15.54 -15.09 -4.45
C ALA A 102 16.31 -13.77 -4.27
N HIS A 103 15.68 -12.62 -4.51
CA HIS A 103 16.39 -11.34 -4.52
C HIS A 103 16.93 -10.99 -3.12
N PRO A 104 18.23 -10.69 -2.97
CA PRO A 104 18.84 -10.38 -1.66
C PRO A 104 18.19 -9.21 -0.92
N ILE A 105 17.57 -8.27 -1.63
CA ILE A 105 16.84 -7.15 -1.01
C ILE A 105 15.74 -7.60 -0.04
N HIS A 106 15.20 -8.81 -0.20
CA HIS A 106 14.14 -9.33 0.68
C HIS A 106 14.68 -9.98 1.95
N THR A 107 15.99 -10.21 2.08
CA THR A 107 16.53 -10.92 3.26
C THR A 107 16.20 -10.20 4.55
N GLU A 108 16.24 -8.86 4.56
CA GLU A 108 15.87 -8.07 5.74
C GLU A 108 14.38 -8.14 6.06
N ALA A 109 13.53 -8.12 5.03
CA ALA A 109 12.08 -8.21 5.18
C ALA A 109 11.63 -9.60 5.68
N VAL A 110 12.32 -10.66 5.26
CA VAL A 110 11.98 -12.05 5.59
C VAL A 110 12.64 -12.50 6.90
N ALA A 111 13.93 -12.20 7.09
CA ALA A 111 14.66 -12.59 8.29
C ALA A 111 14.37 -11.66 9.47
N GLY A 112 13.98 -10.41 9.23
CA GLY A 112 13.59 -9.48 10.29
C GLY A 112 12.11 -9.64 10.63
N VAL A 113 11.76 -9.86 11.90
CA VAL A 113 10.34 -9.98 12.29
C VAL A 113 9.59 -8.66 12.02
N VAL A 114 10.25 -7.51 12.23
CA VAL A 114 9.73 -6.17 11.88
C VAL A 114 9.41 -6.03 10.38
N GLY A 115 10.12 -6.77 9.52
CA GLY A 115 9.91 -6.80 8.07
C GLY A 115 8.55 -7.36 7.65
N ARG A 116 7.77 -7.93 8.59
CA ARG A 116 6.38 -8.35 8.34
C ARG A 116 5.52 -7.21 7.80
N ALA A 117 5.76 -5.97 8.23
CA ALA A 117 5.06 -4.80 7.71
C ALA A 117 5.28 -4.64 6.20
N ASP A 118 6.52 -4.81 5.73
CA ASP A 118 6.89 -4.69 4.32
C ASP A 118 6.25 -5.78 3.47
N VAL A 119 6.36 -7.03 3.92
CA VAL A 119 5.83 -8.18 3.18
C VAL A 119 4.30 -8.12 3.10
N GLY A 120 3.62 -7.80 4.21
CA GLY A 120 2.18 -7.64 4.22
C GLY A 120 1.70 -6.48 3.35
N ALA A 121 2.38 -5.33 3.40
CA ALA A 121 2.06 -4.20 2.53
C ALA A 121 2.21 -4.57 1.06
N ALA A 122 3.26 -5.33 0.68
CA ALA A 122 3.48 -5.82 -0.68
C ALA A 122 2.36 -6.77 -1.16
N ILE A 123 1.89 -7.69 -0.32
CA ILE A 123 0.77 -8.60 -0.63
C ILE A 123 -0.48 -7.79 -0.98
N PHE A 124 -0.87 -6.88 -0.10
CA PHE A 124 -2.07 -6.07 -0.29
C PHE A 124 -1.94 -5.07 -1.44
N PHE A 125 -0.74 -4.52 -1.65
CA PHE A 125 -0.43 -3.67 -2.81
C PHE A 125 -0.63 -4.44 -4.13
N LEU A 126 -0.06 -5.64 -4.25
CA LEU A 126 -0.21 -6.46 -5.45
C LEU A 126 -1.67 -6.91 -5.63
N GLY A 127 -2.36 -7.24 -4.53
CA GLY A 127 -3.79 -7.53 -4.54
C GLY A 127 -4.64 -6.36 -5.05
N ALA A 128 -4.31 -5.13 -4.64
CA ALA A 128 -4.97 -3.92 -5.12
C ALA A 128 -4.77 -3.74 -6.63
N LEU A 129 -3.53 -3.83 -7.09
CA LEU A 129 -3.18 -3.65 -8.48
C LEU A 129 -3.81 -4.72 -9.37
N LEU A 130 -3.73 -6.00 -8.99
CA LEU A 130 -4.32 -7.11 -9.75
C LEU A 130 -5.85 -6.98 -9.84
N SER A 131 -6.52 -6.62 -8.74
CA SER A 131 -7.96 -6.39 -8.72
C SER A 131 -8.34 -5.22 -9.64
N TYR A 132 -7.55 -4.15 -9.63
CA TYR A 132 -7.75 -3.00 -10.49
C TYR A 132 -7.54 -3.32 -11.98
N MET A 133 -6.49 -4.08 -12.32
CA MET A 133 -6.27 -4.58 -13.68
C MET A 133 -7.46 -5.40 -14.17
N ARG A 134 -8.06 -6.23 -13.29
CA ARG A 134 -9.25 -7.02 -13.61
C ARG A 134 -10.49 -6.15 -13.82
N TYR A 135 -10.68 -5.12 -12.99
CA TYR A 135 -11.72 -4.11 -13.18
C TYR A 135 -11.63 -3.43 -14.56
N CYS A 136 -10.43 -2.99 -14.96
CA CYS A 136 -10.19 -2.40 -16.28
C CYS A 136 -10.45 -3.38 -17.43
N GLY A 137 -10.01 -4.64 -17.29
CA GLY A 137 -10.25 -5.68 -18.29
C GLY A 137 -11.73 -5.96 -18.54
N CYS A 138 -12.55 -6.00 -17.48
CA CYS A 138 -14.00 -6.19 -17.58
C CYS A 138 -14.71 -5.01 -18.29
N SER A 139 -14.12 -3.81 -18.32
CA SER A 139 -14.71 -2.65 -19.00
C SER A 139 -14.53 -2.67 -20.52
N LYS A 140 -13.55 -3.41 -21.06
CA LYS A 140 -13.29 -3.53 -22.51
C LYS A 140 -14.08 -4.66 -23.18
N GLY A 141 -14.66 -5.58 -22.42
CA GLY A 141 -15.51 -6.65 -22.94
C GLY A 141 -16.84 -6.12 -23.48
N ASN A 142 -17.09 -6.34 -24.76
CA ASN A 142 -18.20 -5.82 -25.56
C ASN A 142 -19.60 -6.12 -24.96
N GLY A 143 -20.42 -5.07 -24.76
CA GLY A 143 -21.85 -5.00 -25.07
C GLY A 143 -22.89 -5.94 -24.42
N GLY A 144 -22.52 -7.01 -23.73
CA GLY A 144 -23.48 -7.91 -23.10
C GLY A 144 -23.97 -7.36 -21.75
N SER A 145 -25.05 -6.58 -21.74
CA SER A 145 -25.74 -6.10 -20.53
C SER A 145 -26.31 -7.26 -19.70
N SER A 146 -25.44 -8.03 -19.07
CA SER A 146 -25.81 -8.97 -18.00
C SER A 146 -25.68 -8.20 -16.68
N SER A 147 -26.77 -8.02 -15.95
CA SER A 147 -26.79 -7.41 -14.60
C SER A 147 -25.72 -8.01 -13.68
N GLY A 148 -25.42 -9.31 -13.81
CA GLY A 148 -24.35 -10.01 -13.08
C GLY A 148 -22.92 -9.51 -13.38
N GLY A 149 -22.63 -9.03 -14.60
CA GLY A 149 -21.32 -8.51 -14.95
C GLY A 149 -21.02 -7.14 -14.31
N ARG A 150 -22.06 -6.34 -14.07
CA ARG A 150 -21.95 -5.02 -13.44
C ARG A 150 -21.64 -5.12 -11.95
N VAL A 151 -22.22 -6.11 -11.26
CA VAL A 151 -21.91 -6.44 -9.86
C VAL A 151 -20.47 -6.93 -9.72
N GLY A 152 -20.05 -7.86 -10.59
CA GLY A 152 -18.66 -8.35 -10.61
C GLY A 152 -17.64 -7.23 -10.82
N ARG A 153 -17.93 -6.28 -11.72
CA ARG A 153 -17.05 -5.12 -11.95
C ARG A 153 -16.92 -4.24 -10.71
N LYS A 154 -18.02 -3.86 -10.05
CA LYS A 154 -17.97 -3.07 -8.81
C LYS A 154 -17.25 -3.82 -7.69
N ALA A 155 -17.41 -5.14 -7.62
CA ALA A 155 -16.71 -5.97 -6.66
C ALA A 155 -15.18 -5.90 -6.84
N TRP A 156 -14.67 -5.94 -8.07
CA TRP A 156 -13.21 -5.80 -8.33
C TRP A 156 -12.66 -4.43 -7.95
N LEU A 157 -13.42 -3.36 -8.18
CA LEU A 157 -13.04 -2.02 -7.74
C LEU A 157 -13.04 -1.93 -6.20
N GLY A 158 -14.08 -2.48 -5.55
CA GLY A 158 -14.15 -2.57 -4.09
C GLY A 158 -12.97 -3.35 -3.51
N ALA A 159 -12.65 -4.51 -4.09
CA ALA A 159 -11.50 -5.32 -3.69
C ALA A 159 -10.16 -4.57 -3.86
N ALA A 160 -10.02 -3.76 -4.92
CA ALA A 160 -8.83 -2.93 -5.12
C ALA A 160 -8.69 -1.86 -4.02
N LEU A 161 -9.77 -1.15 -3.70
CA LEU A 161 -9.78 -0.12 -2.66
C LEU A 161 -9.54 -0.72 -1.28
N VAL A 162 -10.21 -1.81 -0.94
CA VAL A 162 -9.99 -2.54 0.32
C VAL A 162 -8.56 -3.03 0.43
N SER A 163 -8.01 -3.61 -0.65
CA SER A 163 -6.61 -4.05 -0.62
C SER A 163 -5.64 -2.87 -0.46
N ALA A 164 -5.90 -1.73 -1.10
CA ALA A 164 -5.08 -0.54 -0.94
C ALA A 164 -5.11 0.01 0.50
N THR A 165 -6.28 0.05 1.13
CA THR A 165 -6.39 0.47 2.54
C THR A 165 -5.71 -0.51 3.48
N LEU A 166 -5.86 -1.83 3.27
CA LEU A 166 -5.14 -2.84 4.04
C LEU A 166 -3.62 -2.72 3.87
N SER A 167 -3.13 -2.37 2.67
CA SER A 167 -1.72 -2.10 2.43
C SER A 167 -1.24 -0.92 3.29
N MET A 168 -1.98 0.20 3.28
CA MET A 168 -1.70 1.38 4.12
C MET A 168 -1.68 1.09 5.61
N LEU A 169 -2.66 0.31 6.10
CA LEU A 169 -2.76 -0.06 7.52
C LEU A 169 -1.68 -1.05 7.97
N THR A 170 -1.03 -1.73 7.02
CA THR A 170 0.13 -2.58 7.28
C THR A 170 1.41 -1.75 7.32
N LYS A 171 1.56 -0.82 6.37
CA LYS A 171 2.68 0.13 6.28
C LYS A 171 2.25 1.39 5.53
N GLU A 172 2.64 2.55 6.04
CA GLU A 172 2.26 3.87 5.51
C GLU A 172 2.58 4.06 4.02
N HIS A 173 3.68 3.48 3.54
CA HIS A 173 4.09 3.49 2.13
C HIS A 173 3.10 2.77 1.21
N GLY A 174 2.19 1.95 1.76
CA GLY A 174 1.15 1.25 1.02
C GLY A 174 0.18 2.18 0.28
N ILE A 175 0.12 3.47 0.63
CA ILE A 175 -0.70 4.47 -0.08
C ILE A 175 -0.33 4.58 -1.57
N THR A 176 0.93 4.27 -1.90
CA THR A 176 1.43 4.24 -3.28
C THR A 176 0.72 3.20 -4.15
N ALA A 177 -0.03 2.24 -3.58
CA ALA A 177 -0.87 1.31 -4.34
C ALA A 177 -1.92 2.04 -5.19
N LEU A 178 -2.51 3.11 -4.64
CA LEU A 178 -3.49 3.92 -5.36
C LEU A 178 -2.83 4.66 -6.53
N ALA A 179 -1.63 5.21 -6.31
CA ALA A 179 -0.84 5.85 -7.35
C ALA A 179 -0.45 4.86 -8.45
N ALA A 180 -0.08 3.62 -8.10
CA ALA A 180 0.21 2.57 -9.07
C ALA A 180 -1.02 2.17 -9.90
N CYS A 181 -2.20 2.08 -9.28
CA CYS A 181 -3.46 1.84 -9.98
C CYS A 181 -3.80 2.98 -10.94
N ALA A 182 -3.64 4.23 -10.51
CA ALA A 182 -3.83 5.42 -11.35
C ALA A 182 -2.84 5.45 -12.53
N ALA A 183 -1.56 5.15 -12.29
CA ALA A 183 -0.55 5.05 -13.32
C ALA A 183 -0.90 3.94 -14.34
N TYR A 184 -1.33 2.77 -13.87
CA TYR A 184 -1.81 1.70 -14.75
C TYR A 184 -3.01 2.17 -15.60
N HIS A 185 -3.95 2.90 -15.00
CA HIS A 185 -5.09 3.45 -15.73
C HIS A 185 -4.66 4.41 -16.83
N ILE A 186 -3.80 5.38 -16.53
CA ILE A 186 -3.36 6.41 -17.46
C ILE A 186 -2.56 5.80 -18.61
N PHE A 187 -1.52 5.02 -18.29
CA PHE A 187 -0.56 4.55 -19.29
C PHE A 187 -1.03 3.30 -20.03
N VAL A 188 -1.66 2.35 -19.34
CA VAL A 188 -2.01 1.05 -19.95
C VAL A 188 -3.45 1.02 -20.43
N TYR A 189 -4.38 1.54 -19.63
CA TYR A 189 -5.80 1.48 -19.97
C TYR A 189 -6.21 2.59 -20.95
N ALA A 190 -5.94 3.85 -20.60
CA ALA A 190 -6.25 5.05 -21.38
C ALA A 190 -5.25 5.32 -22.51
N LYS A 191 -4.05 4.71 -22.45
CA LYS A 191 -2.98 4.86 -23.46
C LYS A 191 -2.59 6.33 -23.71
N LEU A 192 -2.70 7.18 -22.69
CA LEU A 192 -2.28 8.57 -22.79
C LEU A 192 -0.77 8.64 -22.96
N LYS A 193 -0.29 9.41 -23.95
CA LYS A 193 1.14 9.62 -24.12
C LYS A 193 1.61 10.65 -23.10
N PRO A 194 2.88 10.61 -22.65
CA PRO A 194 3.42 11.60 -21.74
C PRO A 194 3.27 13.05 -22.24
N LYS A 195 3.26 13.25 -23.56
CA LYS A 195 3.05 14.55 -24.20
C LYS A 195 1.66 15.14 -23.95
N ASP A 196 0.64 14.28 -23.93
CA ASP A 196 -0.76 14.68 -23.69
C ASP A 196 -0.98 15.05 -22.22
N ILE A 197 -0.21 14.44 -21.31
CA ILE A 197 -0.21 14.79 -19.88
C ILE A 197 0.50 16.14 -19.68
N LEU A 198 1.62 16.34 -20.37
CA LEU A 198 2.38 17.59 -20.27
C LEU A 198 1.54 18.77 -20.77
N SER A 199 0.82 18.62 -21.89
CA SER A 199 -0.08 19.67 -22.38
C SER A 199 -1.20 20.00 -21.41
N VAL A 200 -1.80 18.99 -20.77
CA VAL A 200 -2.84 19.21 -19.74
C VAL A 200 -2.27 19.95 -18.53
N ILE A 201 -1.09 19.56 -18.04
CA ILE A 201 -0.46 20.23 -16.90
C ILE A 201 -0.11 21.68 -17.24
N THR A 202 0.46 21.94 -18.42
CA THR A 202 0.86 23.29 -18.82
C THR A 202 -0.32 24.20 -19.15
N GLU A 203 -1.38 23.67 -19.77
CA GLU A 203 -2.50 24.49 -20.24
C GLU A 203 -3.65 24.62 -19.24
N GLU A 204 -3.91 23.61 -18.39
CA GLU A 204 -5.02 23.68 -17.43
C GLU A 204 -4.56 23.97 -15.99
N TRP A 205 -3.47 23.36 -15.53
CA TRP A 205 -3.11 23.37 -14.11
C TRP A 205 -2.16 24.51 -13.74
N LEU A 206 -1.19 24.80 -14.61
CA LEU A 206 -0.19 25.84 -14.40
C LEU A 206 -0.81 27.24 -14.24
N PRO A 207 -1.81 27.66 -15.05
CA PRO A 207 -2.45 28.97 -14.87
C PRO A 207 -3.22 29.08 -13.55
N GLY A 208 -3.88 27.99 -13.13
CA GLY A 208 -4.62 27.94 -11.86
C GLY A 208 -3.70 28.01 -10.64
N LEU A 209 -2.56 27.30 -10.67
CA LEU A 209 -1.55 27.37 -9.61
C LEU A 209 -0.88 28.74 -9.53
N ILE A 210 -0.58 29.36 -10.67
CA ILE A 210 -0.05 30.72 -10.74
C ILE A 210 -1.07 31.71 -10.17
N SER A 211 -2.33 31.63 -10.59
CA SER A 211 -3.41 32.49 -10.07
C SER A 211 -3.60 32.34 -8.55
N MET A 212 -3.52 31.12 -8.03
CA MET A 212 -3.63 30.86 -6.59
C MET A 212 -2.43 31.41 -5.81
N ALA A 213 -1.21 31.29 -6.35
CA ALA A 213 0.00 31.86 -5.74
C ALA A 213 -0.03 33.39 -5.71
N TYR A 214 -0.47 34.03 -6.79
CA TYR A 214 -0.69 35.48 -6.82
C TYR A 214 -1.79 35.93 -5.84
N GLY A 215 -2.88 35.17 -5.72
CA GLY A 215 -3.94 35.44 -4.74
C GLY A 215 -3.43 35.39 -3.30
N LEU A 216 -2.63 34.39 -2.95
CA LEU A 216 -1.98 34.27 -1.63
C LEU A 216 -0.99 35.41 -1.34
N SER A 217 -0.22 35.85 -2.35
CA SER A 217 0.69 36.98 -2.23
C SER A 217 -0.06 38.29 -1.94
N MET A 218 -1.20 38.53 -2.61
CA MET A 218 -2.00 39.74 -2.40
C MET A 218 -2.63 39.78 -1.00
N ILE A 219 -3.11 38.64 -0.49
CA ILE A 219 -3.67 38.54 0.87
C ILE A 219 -2.61 38.90 1.92
N HIS A 220 -1.36 38.45 1.73
CA HIS A 220 -0.25 38.80 2.62
C HIS A 220 0.04 40.30 2.62
N THR A 221 0.07 40.95 1.46
CA THR A 221 0.30 42.40 1.36
C THR A 221 -0.83 43.23 1.99
N THR A 222 -2.09 42.79 1.88
CA THR A 222 -3.22 43.50 2.50
C THR A 222 -3.24 43.40 4.03
N GLN A 223 -2.74 42.30 4.60
CA GLN A 223 -2.64 42.14 6.06
C GLN A 223 -1.50 43.00 6.66
N ASP A 224 -0.43 43.21 5.90
CA ASP A 224 0.67 44.09 6.30
C ASP A 224 0.28 45.58 6.26
N GLU A 225 -0.63 45.99 5.36
CA GLU A 225 -1.16 47.36 5.31
C GLU A 225 -2.16 47.67 6.45
N GLU A 226 -3.05 46.73 6.80
CA GLU A 226 -3.99 46.90 7.93
C GLU A 226 -3.28 46.94 9.29
N ALA A 227 -2.07 46.37 9.42
CA ALA A 227 -1.30 46.38 10.66
C ALA A 227 -0.54 47.71 10.93
N ILE A 228 -0.51 48.63 9.95
CA ILE A 228 0.21 49.91 10.02
C ILE A 228 -0.74 51.11 10.21
N THR A 229 -2.05 50.91 10.06
CA THR A 229 -3.11 51.91 10.36
C THR A 229 -3.73 51.71 11.74
#